data_AF-A0A0M1J6S6-F1
#
_entry.id   AF-A0A0M1J6S6-F1
#
_cell.length_a   1.000
_cell.length_b   1.000
_cell.length_c   1.000
_cell.angle_alpha   90.00
_cell.angle_beta   90.00
_cell.angle_gamma   90.00
#
_symmetry.space_group_name_H-M   'P 1'
#
loop_
_entity.id
_entity.type
_entity.pdbx_description
1 polymer ?
#
loop_
_entity_poly.entity_id
_entity_poly.type
_entity_poly.pdbx_seq_one_letter_code
_entity_poly.pdbx_strand_id
1 'polypeptide(L)'
;FLDYNTWTGHVSVYWKPEFLPNVEVSVSVGQFLAGDKGVNISFARRFESGIVVGAFAAFTNVSSKDYGEGSFTKGFGISIPLDLLTFTSVKGRVKFPWVPLTRDGGQMLSRPATLKSMTEIRSPFYD
;
A
#
# COMPACT_ATOMS: atom_id res chain seq x y z
N PHE A 1 -20.12 5.13 -22.92
CA PHE A 1 -19.07 5.26 -21.89
C PHE A 1 -19.76 5.64 -20.58
N LEU A 2 -19.28 5.17 -19.43
CA LEU A 2 -19.81 5.60 -18.13
C LEU A 2 -19.41 7.05 -17.89
N ASP A 3 -20.37 7.93 -17.57
CA ASP A 3 -20.09 9.28 -17.07
C ASP A 3 -19.51 9.18 -15.66
N TYR A 4 -18.19 9.04 -15.59
CA TYR A 4 -17.45 8.93 -14.34
C TYR A 4 -16.45 10.09 -14.24
N ASN A 5 -16.62 10.91 -13.21
CA ASN A 5 -15.74 12.04 -12.89
C ASN A 5 -15.66 12.18 -11.37
N THR A 6 -14.45 12.11 -10.82
CA THR A 6 -14.20 12.33 -9.40
C THR A 6 -12.82 12.92 -9.18
N TRP A 7 -12.64 13.66 -8.08
CA TRP A 7 -11.33 14.07 -7.63
C TRP A 7 -10.77 13.03 -6.64
N THR A 8 -9.45 12.93 -6.53
CA THR A 8 -8.79 12.10 -5.51
C THR A 8 -7.73 12.93 -4.79
N GLY A 9 -7.53 12.68 -3.51
CA GLY A 9 -6.55 13.42 -2.71
C GLY A 9 -6.46 12.86 -1.30
N HIS A 10 -5.24 12.81 -0.77
CA HIS A 10 -4.92 12.12 0.48
C HIS A 10 -3.90 12.92 1.30
N VAL A 11 -4.06 12.89 2.61
CA VAL A 11 -3.04 13.27 3.58
C VAL A 11 -2.45 12.00 4.15
N SER A 12 -1.13 11.84 4.06
CA SER A 12 -0.42 10.63 4.45
C SER A 12 0.61 10.91 5.53
N VAL A 13 0.65 10.05 6.56
CA VAL A 13 1.64 10.04 7.63
C VAL A 13 2.40 8.72 7.55
N TYR A 14 3.72 8.79 7.67
CA TYR A 14 4.63 7.64 7.68
C TYR A 14 5.41 7.65 8.98
N TRP A 15 5.37 6.55 9.72
CA TRP A 15 6.00 6.43 11.02
C TRP A 15 6.90 5.20 11.08
N LYS A 16 8.16 5.41 11.48
CA LYS A 16 9.17 4.37 11.72
C LYS A 16 9.43 4.31 13.23
N PRO A 17 8.76 3.42 13.99
CA PRO A 17 8.89 3.35 15.44
C PRO A 17 10.29 2.90 15.88
N GLU A 18 10.90 3.62 16.84
CA GLU A 18 12.24 3.29 17.36
C GLU A 18 12.30 1.93 18.08
N PHE A 19 11.19 1.52 18.70
CA PHE A 19 11.09 0.24 19.42
C PHE A 19 10.86 -0.97 18.50
N LEU A 20 10.61 -0.75 17.21
CA LEU A 20 10.46 -1.80 16.19
C LEU A 20 11.30 -1.44 14.96
N PRO A 21 12.59 -1.80 14.95
CA PRO A 21 13.46 -1.47 13.84
C PRO A 21 12.97 -2.12 12.54
N ASN A 22 13.21 -1.42 11.42
CA ASN A 22 12.83 -1.84 10.07
C ASN A 22 11.32 -2.01 9.84
N VAL A 23 10.50 -1.37 10.67
CA VAL A 23 9.05 -1.29 10.49
C VAL A 23 8.68 0.10 9.98
N GLU A 24 7.73 0.16 9.05
CA GLU A 24 7.03 1.38 8.67
C GLU A 24 5.52 1.16 8.82
N VAL A 25 4.88 2.07 9.55
CA VAL A 25 3.43 2.21 9.63
C VAL A 25 3.05 3.42 8.78
N SER A 26 2.13 3.24 7.84
CA SER A 26 1.60 4.33 7.04
C SER A 26 0.11 4.47 7.25
N VAL A 27 -0.36 5.71 7.37
CA VAL A 27 -1.77 6.03 7.45
C VAL A 27 -2.06 7.09 6.40
N SER A 28 -3.09 6.88 5.59
CA SER A 28 -3.51 7.83 4.57
C SER A 28 -5.01 8.04 4.63
N VAL A 29 -5.45 9.29 4.73
CA VAL A 29 -6.87 9.67 4.82
C VAL A 29 -7.21 10.55 3.64
N GLY A 30 -8.33 10.27 2.96
CA GLY A 30 -8.66 10.99 1.73
C GLY A 30 -9.89 10.48 0.99
N GLN A 31 -9.99 10.91 -0.27
CA GLN A 31 -11.00 10.44 -1.22
C GLN A 31 -10.36 9.50 -2.25
N PHE A 32 -10.93 8.30 -2.35
CA PHE A 32 -10.46 7.18 -3.18
C PHE A 32 -11.10 7.18 -4.58
N LEU A 33 -10.67 6.26 -5.43
CA LEU A 33 -11.12 6.17 -6.82
C LEU A 33 -12.64 5.95 -6.93
N ALA A 34 -13.29 5.19 -6.06
CA ALA A 34 -14.75 5.03 -6.15
C ALA A 34 -15.53 6.27 -5.65
N GLY A 35 -14.85 7.38 -5.35
CA GLY A 35 -15.46 8.62 -4.82
C GLY A 35 -15.78 8.55 -3.32
N ASP A 36 -15.51 7.42 -2.69
CA ASP A 36 -15.66 7.18 -1.27
C ASP A 36 -14.51 7.83 -0.48
N LYS A 37 -14.83 8.25 0.74
CA LYS A 37 -13.88 8.84 1.67
C LYS A 37 -13.52 7.83 2.73
N GLY A 38 -12.26 7.81 3.13
CA GLY A 38 -11.85 6.85 4.15
C GLY A 38 -10.38 6.95 4.53
N VAL A 39 -9.92 5.88 5.17
CA VAL A 39 -8.57 5.72 5.68
C VAL A 39 -7.98 4.41 5.18
N ASN A 40 -6.73 4.47 4.74
CA ASN A 40 -5.89 3.31 4.46
C ASN A 40 -4.80 3.26 5.52
N ILE A 41 -4.69 2.13 6.21
CA ILE A 41 -3.68 1.85 7.21
C ILE A 41 -2.84 0.71 6.68
N SER A 42 -1.53 0.90 6.62
CA SER A 42 -0.59 -0.15 6.23
C SER A 42 0.53 -0.30 7.26
N PHE A 43 1.00 -1.53 7.36
CA PHE A 43 2.13 -1.94 8.16
C PHE A 43 3.07 -2.73 7.25
N ALA A 44 4.36 -2.42 7.29
CA ALA A 44 5.37 -3.19 6.58
C ALA A 44 6.62 -3.37 7.43
N ARG A 45 7.23 -4.54 7.34
CA ARG A 45 8.53 -4.86 7.95
C ARG A 45 9.51 -5.29 6.88
N ARG A 46 10.68 -4.67 6.87
CA ARG A 46 11.85 -5.07 6.09
C ARG A 46 12.76 -5.96 6.93
N PHE A 47 13.15 -7.11 6.38
CA PHE A 47 14.12 -8.02 6.99
C PHE A 47 15.53 -7.71 6.48
N GLU A 48 16.55 -8.19 7.17
CA GLU A 48 17.97 -7.99 6.78
C GLU A 48 18.28 -8.60 5.40
N SER A 49 17.56 -9.64 5.01
CA SER A 49 17.60 -10.20 3.64
C SER A 49 17.11 -9.22 2.57
N GLY A 50 16.52 -8.10 2.96
CA GLY A 50 15.84 -7.15 2.07
C GLY A 50 14.42 -7.55 1.73
N ILE A 51 13.93 -8.74 2.14
CA ILE A 51 12.52 -9.12 1.99
C ILE A 51 11.64 -8.12 2.77
N VAL A 52 10.53 -7.70 2.16
CA VAL A 52 9.53 -6.85 2.82
C VAL A 52 8.22 -7.60 2.91
N VAL A 53 7.68 -7.71 4.11
CA VAL A 53 6.34 -8.28 4.36
C VAL A 53 5.46 -7.17 4.90
N GLY A 54 4.26 -7.04 4.38
CA GLY A 54 3.32 -6.02 4.84
C GLY A 54 1.87 -6.44 4.76
N ALA A 55 1.04 -5.71 5.48
CA ALA A 55 -0.40 -5.84 5.48
C ALA A 55 -1.05 -4.45 5.44
N PHE A 56 -2.26 -4.38 4.93
CA PHE A 56 -3.03 -3.14 4.92
C PHE A 56 -4.52 -3.41 5.12
N ALA A 57 -5.22 -2.37 5.56
CA ALA A 57 -6.67 -2.32 5.63
C ALA A 57 -7.15 -0.93 5.19
N ALA A 58 -8.21 -0.88 4.39
CA ALA A 58 -8.82 0.33 3.90
C ALA A 58 -10.30 0.38 4.30
N PHE A 59 -10.64 1.35 5.14
CA PHE A 59 -11.99 1.59 5.66
C PHE A 59 -12.54 2.85 5.01
N THR A 60 -13.75 2.77 4.49
CA THR A 60 -14.37 3.89 3.76
C THR A 60 -15.81 4.08 4.19
N ASN A 61 -16.44 5.17 3.76
CA ASN A 61 -17.82 5.51 4.12
C ASN A 61 -18.88 4.71 3.35
N VAL A 62 -18.47 3.73 2.54
CA VAL A 62 -19.38 2.81 1.84
C VAL A 62 -20.01 1.86 2.85
N SER A 63 -21.33 1.64 2.75
CA SER A 63 -22.03 0.73 3.65
C SER A 63 -21.59 -0.72 3.43
N SER A 64 -21.62 -1.58 4.46
CA SER A 64 -21.25 -3.00 4.30
C SER A 64 -22.15 -3.75 3.30
N LYS A 65 -23.39 -3.28 3.12
CA LYS A 65 -24.30 -3.81 2.09
C LYS A 65 -23.81 -3.49 0.69
N ASP A 66 -23.37 -2.26 0.46
CA ASP A 66 -22.86 -1.80 -0.84
C ASP A 66 -21.43 -2.31 -1.10
N TYR A 67 -20.67 -2.58 -0.04
CA TYR A 67 -19.39 -3.29 -0.10
C TYR A 67 -19.57 -4.74 -0.58
N GLY A 68 -20.75 -5.33 -0.37
CA GLY A 68 -21.11 -6.68 -0.80
C GLY A 68 -20.55 -7.76 0.13
N GLU A 69 -19.23 -7.94 0.16
CA GLU A 69 -18.56 -8.96 0.99
C GLU A 69 -17.57 -8.30 1.95
N GLY A 70 -17.98 -8.21 3.23
CA GLY A 70 -17.22 -7.57 4.29
C GLY A 70 -17.58 -6.09 4.50
N SER A 71 -16.80 -5.42 5.34
CA SER A 71 -16.99 -4.00 5.68
C SER A 71 -15.78 -3.12 5.32
N PHE A 72 -14.70 -3.73 4.84
CA PHE A 72 -13.45 -3.05 4.48
C PHE A 72 -12.57 -3.95 3.61
N THR A 73 -11.73 -3.33 2.78
CA THR A 73 -10.70 -4.01 1.99
C THR A 73 -9.50 -4.25 2.88
N LYS A 74 -8.90 -5.43 2.78
CA LYS A 74 -7.67 -5.79 3.49
C LYS A 74 -6.77 -6.57 2.57
N GLY A 75 -5.50 -6.64 2.88
CA GLY A 75 -4.58 -7.50 2.14
C GLY A 75 -3.25 -7.62 2.85
N PHE A 76 -2.45 -8.55 2.38
CA PHE A 76 -1.05 -8.65 2.74
C PHE A 76 -0.22 -8.90 1.51
N GLY A 77 1.09 -8.73 1.62
CA GLY A 77 1.99 -9.02 0.52
C GLY A 77 3.42 -9.22 0.96
N ILE A 78 4.15 -9.89 0.09
CA ILE A 78 5.57 -10.17 0.25
C ILE A 78 6.29 -9.58 -0.96
N SER A 79 7.39 -8.88 -0.73
CA SER A 79 8.27 -8.37 -1.77
C SER A 79 9.69 -8.87 -1.59
N ILE A 80 10.17 -9.63 -2.58
CA ILE A 80 11.45 -10.34 -2.53
C ILE A 80 12.41 -9.68 -3.53
N PRO A 81 13.62 -9.25 -3.11
CA PRO A 81 14.66 -8.79 -4.02
C PRO A 81 15.04 -9.88 -5.03
N LEU A 82 15.19 -9.52 -6.31
CA LEU A 82 15.57 -10.49 -7.34
C LEU A 82 16.98 -11.06 -7.12
N ASP A 83 17.89 -10.29 -6.50
CA ASP A 83 19.23 -10.72 -6.10
C ASP A 83 19.23 -11.96 -5.18
N LEU A 84 18.14 -12.22 -4.44
CA LEU A 84 18.01 -13.44 -3.62
C LEU A 84 17.61 -14.67 -4.44
N LEU A 85 17.09 -14.47 -5.64
CA LEU A 85 16.52 -15.51 -6.51
C LEU A 85 17.43 -15.83 -7.69
N THR A 86 18.49 -15.05 -7.92
CA THR A 86 19.41 -15.18 -9.05
C THR A 86 20.86 -15.27 -8.59
N PHE A 87 21.70 -15.93 -9.39
CA PHE A 87 23.15 -16.01 -9.15
C PHE A 87 23.92 -14.75 -9.61
N THR A 88 23.26 -13.85 -10.33
CA THR A 88 23.82 -12.59 -10.83
C THR A 88 23.15 -11.42 -10.14
N SER A 89 23.90 -10.33 -9.91
CA SER A 89 23.33 -9.10 -9.36
C SER A 89 22.41 -8.42 -10.39
N VAL A 90 21.13 -8.31 -10.06
CA VAL A 90 20.06 -7.72 -10.84
C VAL A 90 19.22 -6.79 -9.95
N LYS A 91 18.93 -5.60 -10.47
CA LYS A 91 18.03 -4.67 -9.78
C LYS A 91 16.58 -5.14 -9.93
N GLY A 92 15.79 -5.00 -8.87
CA GLY A 92 14.35 -5.20 -8.90
C GLY A 92 13.84 -6.19 -7.88
N ARG A 93 12.51 -6.37 -7.88
CA ARG A 93 11.80 -7.16 -6.86
C ARG A 93 10.63 -7.90 -7.47
N VAL A 94 10.37 -9.11 -6.98
CA VAL A 94 9.08 -9.79 -7.20
C VAL A 94 8.12 -9.37 -6.09
N LYS A 95 6.85 -9.11 -6.44
CA LYS A 95 5.79 -8.72 -5.50
C LYS A 95 4.68 -9.75 -5.56
N PHE A 96 4.28 -10.27 -4.40
CA PHE A 96 3.17 -11.20 -4.24
C PHE A 96 2.09 -10.54 -3.38
N PRO A 97 1.19 -9.72 -3.98
CA PRO A 97 0.05 -9.18 -3.26
C PRO A 97 -1.04 -10.25 -3.11
N TRP A 98 -1.65 -10.32 -1.94
CA TRP A 98 -2.84 -11.11 -1.70
C TRP A 98 -3.91 -10.22 -1.07
N VAL A 99 -5.03 -10.09 -1.77
CA VAL A 99 -6.23 -9.40 -1.31
C VAL A 99 -7.34 -10.42 -1.35
N PRO A 100 -7.88 -10.86 -0.20
CA PRO A 100 -9.01 -11.76 -0.18
C PRO A 100 -10.21 -11.03 -0.78
N LEU A 101 -10.78 -11.66 -1.82
CA LEU A 101 -11.89 -11.15 -2.61
C LEU A 101 -11.47 -9.97 -3.50
N THR A 102 -11.90 -9.98 -4.76
CA THR A 102 -11.48 -9.00 -5.78
C THR A 102 -12.23 -7.67 -5.64
N ARG A 103 -12.26 -7.08 -4.44
CA ARG A 103 -12.81 -5.73 -4.23
C ARG A 103 -11.70 -4.71 -4.08
N ASP A 104 -12.02 -3.48 -4.47
CA ASP A 104 -11.11 -2.34 -4.61
C ASP A 104 -11.57 -1.12 -3.79
N GLY A 105 -12.41 -1.33 -2.77
CA GLY A 105 -12.82 -0.27 -1.87
C GLY A 105 -11.60 0.34 -1.18
N GLY A 106 -11.50 1.67 -1.17
CA GLY A 106 -10.31 2.35 -0.66
C GLY A 106 -9.08 2.29 -1.59
N GLN A 107 -9.27 2.05 -2.90
CA GLN A 107 -8.17 2.10 -3.86
C GLN A 107 -7.73 3.55 -4.15
N MET A 108 -6.45 3.82 -3.93
CA MET A 108 -5.83 5.08 -4.31
C MET A 108 -5.54 5.14 -5.81
N LEU A 109 -5.59 6.35 -6.37
CA LEU A 109 -5.13 6.58 -7.74
C LEU A 109 -3.65 6.19 -7.87
N SER A 110 -3.34 5.37 -8.88
CA SER A 110 -1.95 5.07 -9.26
C SER A 110 -1.32 6.33 -9.85
N ARG A 111 -0.24 6.81 -9.21
CA ARG A 111 0.46 8.05 -9.59
C ARG A 111 1.89 7.72 -10.03
N PRO A 112 2.42 8.38 -11.08
CA PRO A 112 3.80 8.17 -11.51
C PRO A 112 4.84 8.50 -10.45
N ALA A 113 4.54 9.44 -9.55
CA ALA A 113 5.39 9.78 -8.43
C ALA A 113 4.57 10.22 -7.21
N THR A 114 5.09 9.91 -6.03
CA THR A 114 4.56 10.35 -4.74
C THR A 114 5.62 11.17 -4.01
N LEU A 115 5.21 12.02 -3.06
CA LEU A 115 6.16 12.83 -2.29
C LEU A 115 7.18 11.94 -1.55
N LYS A 116 6.69 10.88 -0.90
CA LYS A 116 7.50 9.89 -0.19
C LYS A 116 8.58 9.27 -1.08
N SER A 117 8.20 8.82 -2.28
CA SER A 117 9.17 8.21 -3.22
C SER A 117 10.26 9.19 -3.67
N MET A 118 9.96 10.50 -3.74
CA MET A 118 10.95 11.52 -4.07
C MET A 118 11.89 11.83 -2.90
N THR A 119 11.40 11.77 -1.66
CA THR A 119 12.19 12.08 -0.47
C THR A 119 13.07 10.92 0.01
N GLU A 120 12.75 9.68 -0.37
CA GLU A 120 13.47 8.48 0.09
C GLU A 120 14.51 7.93 -0.89
N ILE A 121 14.87 8.65 -1.96
CA ILE A 121 15.78 8.17 -3.01
C ILE A 121 17.11 7.64 -2.46
N ARG A 122 17.62 8.21 -1.36
CA ARG A 122 18.90 7.81 -0.73
C ARG A 122 18.75 6.74 0.35
N SER A 123 17.54 6.51 0.85
CA SER A 123 17.26 5.49 1.86
C SER A 123 15.84 4.95 1.65
N PRO A 124 15.62 4.17 0.57
CA PRO A 124 14.31 3.63 0.27
C PRO A 124 13.91 2.59 1.31
N PHE A 125 12.65 2.63 1.74
CA PHE A 125 12.09 1.48 2.45
C PHE A 125 11.93 0.26 1.52
N TYR A 126 11.57 0.52 0.26
CA TYR A 126 11.53 -0.45 -0.83
C TYR A 126 12.65 -0.14 -1.83
N ASP A 127 13.75 -0.90 -1.78
CA ASP A 127 14.89 -0.82 -2.72
C ASP A 127 14.61 -1.55 -4.04
#